data_AF-Q9UST6-F1
#
_entry.id   AF-Q9UST6-F1
#
_cell.length_a   1.000
_cell.length_b   1.000
_cell.length_c   1.000
_cell.angle_alpha   90.00
_cell.angle_beta   90.00
_cell.angle_gamma   90.00
#
_symmetry.space_group_name_H-M   'P 1'
#
loop_
_entity.id
_entity.type
_entity.pdbx_description
1 polymer ?
#
loop_
_entity_poly.entity_id
_entity_poly.type
_entity_poly.pdbx_seq_one_letter_code
_entity_poly.pdbx_strand_id
1 'polypeptide(L)'
;MSDSPIELMRSTLAGFQIAPDVKTISNIQDIRAQIQSFREKELEGSQTKFKVLSRKLEISTQAMESLKQTAESSQHAEEILSREKEKFRIAKLLNITENEIMSLESQLQKMKEQLLQLEERENTSEDICQSEENANMLKLNFYHSLGFDLETAENTGNKRVIIHTENDLQTVQISNKYSPYFYSNYFWDLLDDSKDKK
;
A
#
# COMPACT_ATOMS: atom_id res chain seq x y z
N MET A 1 -57.85 112.84 29.84
CA MET A 1 -57.94 111.84 28.76
C MET A 1 -56.93 112.15 27.67
N SER A 2 -55.68 112.41 28.06
CA SER A 2 -54.60 112.70 27.14
C SER A 2 -53.35 112.75 28.01
N ASP A 3 -52.77 111.57 28.24
CA ASP A 3 -51.38 111.46 28.64
C ASP A 3 -50.60 112.45 27.78
N SER A 4 -49.99 113.46 28.42
CA SER A 4 -49.01 114.26 27.71
C SER A 4 -47.99 113.27 27.16
N PRO A 5 -47.81 113.16 25.84
CA PRO A 5 -46.92 112.15 25.28
C PRO A 5 -45.51 112.28 25.86
N ILE A 6 -45.14 113.48 26.31
CA ILE A 6 -43.89 113.79 26.99
C ILE A 6 -43.82 113.15 28.38
N GLU A 7 -44.90 113.12 29.16
CA GLU A 7 -44.92 112.46 30.47
C GLU A 7 -44.87 110.95 30.36
N LEU A 8 -45.58 110.37 29.38
CA LEU A 8 -45.46 108.94 29.06
C LEU A 8 -44.05 108.59 28.59
N MET A 9 -43.43 109.40 27.72
CA MET A 9 -42.04 109.20 27.30
C MET A 9 -41.04 109.30 28.47
N ARG A 10 -41.29 110.18 29.45
CA ARG A 10 -40.44 110.29 30.64
C ARG A 10 -40.64 109.11 31.60
N SER A 11 -41.86 108.63 31.77
CA SER A 11 -42.13 107.46 32.63
C SER A 11 -41.59 106.18 32.02
N THR A 12 -41.68 106.00 30.69
CA THR A 12 -41.06 104.86 30.00
C THR A 12 -39.54 104.94 30.04
N LEU A 13 -38.94 106.12 29.90
CA LEU A 13 -37.49 106.29 30.06
C LEU A 13 -37.02 105.98 31.50
N ALA A 14 -37.76 106.44 32.52
CA ALA A 14 -37.44 106.16 33.92
C ALA A 14 -37.66 104.68 34.29
N GLY A 15 -38.63 104.01 33.66
CA GLY A 15 -38.86 102.58 33.80
C GLY A 15 -37.81 101.70 33.10
N PHE A 16 -37.07 102.24 32.13
CA PHE A 16 -36.05 101.50 31.40
C PHE A 16 -34.76 101.39 32.22
N GLN A 17 -34.72 100.40 33.11
CA GLN A 17 -33.58 100.14 33.99
C GLN A 17 -32.49 99.32 33.26
N ILE A 18 -31.61 100.01 32.53
CA ILE A 18 -30.52 99.36 31.76
C ILE A 18 -29.47 98.72 32.69
N ALA A 19 -29.15 99.38 33.81
CA ALA A 19 -28.10 98.93 34.72
C ALA A 19 -28.34 97.52 35.33
N PRO A 20 -29.53 97.16 35.87
CA PRO A 20 -29.77 95.80 36.34
C PRO A 20 -29.70 94.77 35.20
N ASP A 21 -30.17 95.09 34.00
CA ASP A 21 -30.11 94.18 32.85
C ASP A 21 -28.67 93.90 32.41
N VAL A 22 -27.80 94.92 32.39
CA VAL A 22 -26.37 94.71 32.12
C VAL A 22 -25.74 93.80 33.19
N LYS A 23 -26.14 93.98 34.46
CA LYS A 23 -25.66 93.13 35.56
C LYS A 23 -26.18 91.69 35.42
N THR A 24 -27.44 91.47 35.04
CA THR A 24 -27.96 90.11 34.83
C THR A 24 -27.28 89.44 33.64
N ILE A 25 -27.03 90.16 32.54
CA ILE A 25 -26.26 89.64 31.39
C ILE A 25 -24.84 89.25 31.83
N SER A 26 -24.15 90.08 32.62
CA SER A 26 -22.83 89.74 33.16
C SER A 26 -22.88 88.47 34.02
N ASN A 27 -23.86 88.36 34.92
CA ASN A 27 -24.03 87.16 35.74
C ASN A 27 -24.32 85.91 34.90
N ILE A 28 -25.14 86.03 33.84
CA ILE A 28 -25.42 84.92 32.91
C ILE A 28 -24.14 84.50 32.19
N GLN A 29 -23.30 85.45 31.79
CA GLN A 29 -22.04 85.16 31.13
C GLN A 29 -21.07 84.44 32.09
N ASP A 30 -21.02 84.83 33.36
CA ASP A 30 -20.22 84.17 34.38
C ASP A 30 -20.69 82.74 34.65
N ILE A 31 -22.01 82.53 34.80
CA ILE A 31 -22.60 81.18 34.96
C ILE A 31 -22.32 80.33 33.73
N ARG A 32 -22.43 80.90 32.51
CA ARG A 32 -22.11 80.21 31.27
C ARG A 32 -20.65 79.78 31.24
N ALA A 33 -19.72 80.64 31.64
CA ALA A 33 -18.30 80.31 31.73
C ALA A 33 -18.05 79.19 32.75
N GLN A 34 -18.71 79.23 33.92
CA GLN A 34 -18.62 78.17 34.92
C GLN A 34 -19.14 76.82 34.38
N ILE A 35 -20.32 76.80 33.74
CA ILE A 35 -20.89 75.59 33.13
C ILE A 35 -19.96 75.04 32.05
N GLN A 36 -19.38 75.91 31.22
CA GLN A 36 -18.44 75.48 30.18
C GLN A 36 -17.19 74.84 30.77
N SER A 37 -16.61 75.43 31.82
CA SER A 37 -15.47 74.84 32.53
C SER A 37 -15.80 73.50 33.18
N PHE A 38 -17.01 73.35 33.74
CA PHE A 38 -17.46 72.11 34.34
C PHE A 38 -17.65 71.02 33.28
N ARG A 39 -18.28 71.36 32.15
CA ARG A 39 -18.45 70.45 31.02
C ARG A 39 -17.12 69.99 30.44
N GLU A 40 -16.15 70.88 30.31
CA GLU A 40 -14.81 70.55 29.82
C GLU A 40 -14.12 69.56 30.76
N LYS A 41 -14.17 69.79 32.08
CA LYS A 41 -13.65 68.85 33.09
C LYS A 41 -14.33 67.48 33.04
N GLU A 42 -15.65 67.44 32.91
CA GLU A 42 -16.40 66.18 32.80
C GLU A 42 -16.05 65.44 31.49
N LEU A 43 -15.91 66.18 30.39
CA LEU A 43 -15.52 65.61 29.10
C LEU A 43 -14.09 65.02 29.15
N GLU A 44 -13.14 65.76 29.71
CA GLU A 44 -11.76 65.28 29.94
C GLU A 44 -11.75 64.05 30.87
N GLY A 45 -12.56 64.07 31.94
CA GLY A 45 -12.72 62.94 32.85
C GLY A 45 -13.28 61.70 32.15
N SER A 46 -14.24 61.86 31.24
CA SER A 46 -14.77 60.76 30.43
C SER A 46 -13.76 60.24 29.41
N GLN A 47 -13.07 61.14 28.70
CA GLN A 47 -12.06 60.77 27.71
C GLN A 47 -10.88 60.02 28.34
N THR A 48 -10.42 60.45 29.52
CA THR A 48 -9.34 59.75 30.25
C THR A 48 -9.79 58.35 30.68
N LYS A 49 -11.00 58.21 31.23
CA LYS A 49 -11.58 56.88 31.54
C LYS A 49 -11.67 55.99 30.31
N PHE A 50 -12.13 56.52 29.18
CA PHE A 50 -12.23 55.78 27.92
C PHE A 50 -10.84 55.31 27.42
N LYS A 51 -9.83 56.20 27.45
CA LYS A 51 -8.46 55.84 27.07
C LYS A 51 -7.89 54.73 27.96
N VAL A 52 -8.11 54.80 29.27
CA VAL A 52 -7.67 53.77 30.21
C VAL A 52 -8.36 52.44 29.94
N LEU A 53 -9.68 52.44 29.73
CA LEU A 53 -10.43 51.22 29.41
C LEU A 53 -10.03 50.63 28.06
N SER A 54 -9.82 51.47 27.05
CA SER A 54 -9.36 51.05 25.72
C SER A 54 -7.98 50.40 25.80
N ARG A 55 -7.04 51.00 26.54
CA ARG A 55 -5.71 50.40 26.77
C ARG A 55 -5.80 49.09 27.54
N LYS A 56 -6.67 49.00 28.56
CA LYS A 56 -6.89 47.76 29.32
C LYS A 56 -7.47 46.65 28.44
N LEU A 57 -8.40 47.00 27.55
CA LEU A 57 -8.96 46.07 26.57
C LEU A 57 -7.87 45.58 25.62
N GLU A 58 -7.07 46.48 25.06
CA GLU A 58 -5.98 46.13 24.14
C GLU A 58 -4.97 45.16 24.80
N ILE A 59 -4.52 45.47 26.02
CA ILE A 59 -3.62 44.60 26.79
C ILE A 59 -4.27 43.23 27.04
N SER A 60 -5.55 43.20 27.42
CA SER A 60 -6.26 41.94 27.64
C SER A 60 -6.40 41.12 26.35
N THR A 61 -6.67 41.76 25.21
CA THR A 61 -6.77 41.08 23.92
C THR A 61 -5.43 40.52 23.46
N GLN A 62 -4.34 41.28 23.63
CA GLN A 62 -2.99 40.82 23.33
C GLN A 62 -2.58 39.65 24.24
N ALA A 63 -2.92 39.71 25.54
CA ALA A 63 -2.69 38.62 26.47
C ALA A 63 -3.45 37.35 26.07
N MET A 64 -4.73 37.45 25.70
CA MET A 64 -5.51 36.31 25.22
C MET A 64 -4.94 35.71 23.94
N GLU A 65 -4.53 36.54 22.98
CA GLU A 65 -3.94 36.06 21.72
C GLU A 65 -2.61 35.34 21.97
N SER A 66 -1.75 35.89 22.85
CA SER A 66 -0.48 35.22 23.20
C SER A 66 -0.68 33.89 23.93
N LEU A 67 -1.69 33.80 24.81
CA LEU A 67 -2.06 32.56 25.50
C LEU A 67 -2.60 31.53 24.50
N LYS A 68 -3.44 31.96 23.55
CA LYS A 68 -3.98 31.13 22.49
C LYS A 68 -2.86 30.57 21.61
N GLN A 69 -1.93 31.40 21.16
CA GLN A 69 -0.77 30.96 20.36
C GLN A 69 0.11 29.96 21.12
N THR A 70 0.31 30.17 22.41
CA THR A 70 1.08 29.23 23.26
C THR A 70 0.36 27.89 23.41
N ALA A 71 -0.96 27.93 23.65
CA ALA A 71 -1.78 26.73 23.78
C ALA A 71 -1.85 25.95 22.46
N GLU A 72 -2.08 26.64 21.33
CA GLU A 72 -2.10 26.05 20.00
C GLU A 72 -0.73 25.46 19.63
N SER A 73 0.38 26.13 19.95
CA SER A 73 1.72 25.58 19.72
C SER A 73 1.98 24.32 20.54
N SER A 74 1.50 24.25 21.79
CA SER A 74 1.64 23.05 22.63
C SER A 74 0.79 21.90 22.12
N GLN A 75 -0.47 22.16 21.76
CA GLN A 75 -1.37 21.15 21.18
C GLN A 75 -0.82 20.65 19.84
N HIS A 76 -0.35 21.55 18.99
CA HIS A 76 0.25 21.19 17.71
C HIS A 76 1.52 20.34 17.88
N ALA A 77 2.37 20.66 18.86
CA ALA A 77 3.54 19.83 19.17
C ALA A 77 3.15 18.43 19.63
N GLU A 78 2.09 18.29 20.44
CA GLU A 78 1.57 16.99 20.88
C GLU A 78 0.98 16.20 19.70
N GLU A 79 0.23 16.86 18.82
CA GLU A 79 -0.28 16.25 17.58
C GLU A 79 0.85 15.79 16.66
N ILE A 80 1.90 16.58 16.47
CA ILE A 80 3.07 16.18 15.69
C ILE A 80 3.70 14.91 16.28
N LEU A 81 3.93 14.86 17.60
CA LEU A 81 4.50 13.68 18.24
C LEU A 81 3.60 12.44 18.11
N SER A 82 2.28 12.62 18.19
CA SER A 82 1.29 11.57 17.92
C SER A 82 1.41 11.03 16.49
N ARG A 83 1.48 11.94 15.51
CA ARG A 83 1.65 11.58 14.09
C ARG A 83 3.00 10.92 13.80
N GLU A 84 4.08 11.35 14.46
CA GLU A 84 5.39 10.72 14.34
C GLU A 84 5.39 9.30 14.88
N LYS A 85 4.71 9.04 16.01
CA LYS A 85 4.53 7.68 16.54
C LYS A 85 3.75 6.80 15.57
N GLU A 86 2.67 7.33 14.98
CA GLU A 86 1.88 6.61 13.98
C GLU A 86 2.72 6.30 12.73
N LYS A 87 3.45 7.29 12.21
CA LYS A 87 4.36 7.13 11.07
C LYS A 87 5.43 6.08 11.35
N PHE A 88 6.06 6.11 12.54
CA PHE A 88 7.06 5.12 12.92
C PHE A 88 6.47 3.72 13.03
N ARG A 89 5.24 3.58 13.55
CA ARG A 89 4.52 2.30 13.60
C ARG A 89 4.25 1.77 12.19
N ILE A 90 3.79 2.61 11.27
CA ILE A 90 3.54 2.21 9.87
C ILE A 90 4.83 1.83 9.18
N ALA A 91 5.90 2.62 9.32
CA ALA A 91 7.21 2.31 8.74
C ALA A 91 7.79 0.99 9.27
N LYS A 92 7.57 0.69 10.56
CA LYS A 92 7.97 -0.59 11.16
C LYS A 92 7.19 -1.76 10.56
N LEU A 93 5.87 -1.62 10.42
CA LEU A 93 5.03 -2.65 9.80
C LEU A 93 5.41 -2.87 8.33
N LEU A 94 5.67 -1.79 7.59
CA LEU A 94 6.12 -1.85 6.20
C LEU A 94 7.43 -2.63 6.07
N ASN A 95 8.43 -2.33 6.91
CA ASN A 95 9.70 -3.05 6.90
C ASN A 95 9.51 -4.55 7.25
N ILE A 96 8.64 -4.89 8.21
CA ILE A 96 8.33 -6.30 8.49
C ILE A 96 7.74 -6.99 7.26
N THR A 97 6.76 -6.35 6.60
CA THR A 97 6.14 -6.92 5.39
C THR A 97 7.11 -7.01 4.21
N GLU A 98 8.01 -6.05 4.04
CA GLU A 98 9.05 -6.09 3.01
C GLU A 98 10.01 -7.26 3.24
N ASN A 99 10.44 -7.49 4.48
CA ASN A 99 11.28 -8.65 4.82
C ASN A 99 10.55 -9.99 4.58
N GLU A 100 9.24 -10.05 4.89
CA GLU A 100 8.42 -11.24 4.60
C GLU A 100 8.31 -11.49 3.09
N ILE A 101 8.09 -10.45 2.29
CA ILE A 101 8.07 -10.53 0.82
C ILE A 101 9.43 -11.04 0.30
N MET A 102 10.54 -10.46 0.75
CA MET A 102 11.88 -10.89 0.34
C MET A 102 12.16 -12.36 0.70
N SER A 103 11.69 -12.82 1.87
CA SER A 103 11.79 -14.23 2.26
C SER A 103 10.96 -15.14 1.35
N LEU A 104 9.72 -14.75 1.05
CA LEU A 104 8.82 -15.49 0.15
C LEU A 104 9.38 -15.55 -1.27
N GLU A 105 9.91 -14.45 -1.79
CA GLU A 105 10.57 -14.39 -3.11
C GLU A 105 11.79 -15.31 -3.16
N SER A 106 12.62 -15.33 -2.11
CA SER A 106 13.75 -16.25 -2.02
C SER A 106 13.31 -17.71 -2.03
N GLN A 107 12.24 -18.05 -1.30
CA GLN A 107 11.67 -19.41 -1.31
C GLN A 107 11.10 -19.77 -2.69
N LEU A 108 10.38 -18.85 -3.33
CA LEU A 108 9.84 -19.05 -4.68
C LEU A 108 10.95 -19.32 -5.70
N GLN A 109 12.05 -18.57 -5.61
CA GLN A 109 13.19 -18.75 -6.50
C GLN A 109 13.87 -20.11 -6.28
N LYS A 110 14.04 -20.54 -5.02
CA LYS A 110 14.54 -21.89 -4.71
C LYS A 110 13.63 -22.99 -5.26
N MET A 111 12.31 -22.85 -5.12
CA MET A 111 11.35 -23.83 -5.65
C MET A 111 11.37 -23.87 -7.18
N LYS A 112 11.50 -22.71 -7.84
CA LYS A 112 11.69 -22.65 -9.31
C LYS A 112 12.99 -23.32 -9.75
N GLU A 113 14.08 -23.10 -9.04
CA GLU A 113 15.36 -23.76 -9.33
C GLU A 113 15.26 -25.28 -9.13
N GLN A 114 14.59 -25.74 -8.07
CA GLN A 114 14.34 -27.17 -7.84
C GLN A 114 13.46 -27.79 -8.92
N LEU A 115 12.43 -27.09 -9.39
CA LEU A 115 11.61 -27.55 -10.52
C LEU A 115 12.47 -27.69 -11.79
N LEU A 116 13.29 -26.70 -12.10
CA LEU A 116 14.17 -26.74 -13.28
C LEU A 116 15.16 -27.92 -13.19
N GLN A 117 15.75 -28.15 -12.02
CA GLN A 117 16.62 -29.31 -11.78
C GLN A 117 15.88 -30.65 -11.93
N LEU A 118 14.61 -30.73 -11.54
CA LEU A 118 13.79 -31.93 -11.72
C LEU A 118 13.40 -32.15 -13.19
N GLU A 119 13.04 -31.09 -13.92
CA GLU A 119 12.78 -31.16 -15.36
C GLU A 119 14.03 -31.62 -16.13
N GLU A 120 15.22 -31.10 -15.78
CA GLU A 120 16.50 -31.57 -16.35
C GLU A 120 16.75 -33.05 -16.01
N ARG A 121 16.49 -33.48 -14.77
CA ARG A 121 16.62 -34.87 -14.35
C ARG A 121 15.67 -35.79 -15.12
N GLU A 122 14.41 -35.39 -15.26
CA GLU A 122 13.36 -36.13 -15.98
C GLU A 122 13.76 -36.35 -17.43
N ASN A 123 14.12 -35.28 -18.15
CA ASN A 123 14.60 -35.36 -19.53
C ASN A 123 15.78 -36.33 -19.68
N THR A 124 16.78 -36.26 -18.80
CA THR A 124 17.92 -37.21 -18.88
C THR A 124 17.51 -38.67 -18.61
N SER A 125 16.54 -38.91 -17.75
CA SER A 125 16.05 -40.27 -17.46
C SER A 125 15.17 -40.82 -18.57
N GLU A 126 14.31 -39.98 -19.15
CA GLU A 126 13.48 -40.36 -20.29
C GLU A 126 14.32 -40.70 -21.50
N ASP A 127 15.35 -39.90 -21.81
CA ASP A 127 16.27 -40.18 -22.93
C ASP A 127 17.00 -41.53 -22.78
N ILE A 128 17.43 -41.88 -21.55
CA ILE A 128 18.11 -43.15 -21.27
C ILE A 128 17.13 -44.32 -21.39
N CYS A 129 15.95 -44.24 -20.75
CA CYS A 129 14.94 -45.29 -20.81
C CYS A 129 14.43 -45.51 -22.24
N GLN A 130 14.14 -44.42 -22.97
CA GLN A 130 13.72 -44.51 -24.37
C GLN A 130 14.83 -45.10 -25.24
N SER A 131 16.11 -44.74 -25.02
CA SER A 131 17.21 -45.34 -25.77
C SER A 131 17.36 -46.84 -25.50
N GLU A 132 17.21 -47.29 -24.26
CA GLU A 132 17.30 -48.72 -23.92
C GLU A 132 16.09 -49.51 -24.45
N GLU A 133 14.89 -48.98 -24.31
CA GLU A 133 13.66 -49.56 -24.87
C GLU A 133 13.73 -49.65 -26.39
N ASN A 134 14.18 -48.57 -27.06
CA ASN A 134 14.38 -48.57 -28.51
C ASN A 134 15.45 -49.57 -28.95
N ALA A 135 16.56 -49.69 -28.21
CA ALA A 135 17.60 -50.67 -28.51
C ALA A 135 17.10 -52.11 -28.33
N ASN A 136 16.30 -52.38 -27.29
CA ASN A 136 15.71 -53.69 -27.05
C ASN A 136 14.62 -54.02 -28.08
N MET A 137 13.80 -53.04 -28.46
CA MET A 137 12.81 -53.18 -29.52
C MET A 137 13.48 -53.44 -30.87
N LEU A 138 14.59 -52.74 -31.18
CA LEU A 138 15.35 -52.98 -32.40
C LEU A 138 15.99 -54.37 -32.41
N LYS A 139 16.54 -54.83 -31.27
CA LYS A 139 17.04 -56.20 -31.12
C LYS A 139 15.92 -57.23 -31.32
N LEU A 140 14.73 -57.00 -30.74
CA LEU A 140 13.57 -57.87 -30.93
C LEU A 140 13.14 -57.90 -32.40
N ASN A 141 13.06 -56.75 -33.07
CA ASN A 141 12.76 -56.68 -34.50
C ASN A 141 13.81 -57.41 -35.35
N PHE A 142 15.09 -57.31 -34.98
CA PHE A 142 16.15 -58.06 -35.64
C PHE A 142 15.97 -59.57 -35.48
N TYR A 143 15.69 -60.04 -34.26
CA TYR A 143 15.42 -61.46 -34.01
C TYR A 143 14.15 -61.96 -34.70
N HIS A 144 13.10 -61.15 -34.74
CA HIS A 144 11.88 -61.45 -35.50
C HIS A 144 12.15 -61.54 -37.00
N SER A 145 12.94 -60.60 -37.56
CA SER A 145 13.35 -60.64 -38.97
C SER A 145 14.25 -61.83 -39.33
N LEU A 146 14.97 -62.37 -38.34
CA LEU A 146 15.77 -63.58 -38.47
C LEU A 146 14.90 -64.86 -38.41
N GLY A 147 13.58 -64.72 -38.20
CA GLY A 147 12.61 -65.81 -38.20
C GLY A 147 12.34 -66.41 -36.81
N PHE A 148 12.80 -65.76 -35.73
CA PHE A 148 12.53 -66.22 -34.37
C PHE A 148 11.27 -65.56 -33.80
N ASP A 149 10.24 -66.37 -33.60
CA ASP A 149 9.05 -65.99 -32.86
C ASP A 149 9.01 -66.67 -31.50
N LEU A 150 8.86 -65.86 -30.45
CA LEU A 150 8.78 -66.32 -29.07
C LEU A 150 7.33 -66.42 -28.65
N GLU A 151 6.84 -67.63 -28.43
CA GLU A 151 5.52 -67.87 -27.86
C GLU A 151 5.67 -68.27 -26.39
N THR A 152 5.26 -67.38 -25.49
CA THR A 152 5.11 -67.69 -24.07
C THR A 152 3.69 -68.18 -23.81
N ALA A 153 3.50 -69.49 -23.73
CA ALA A 153 2.21 -70.06 -23.36
C ALA A 153 1.89 -69.68 -21.90
N GLU A 154 0.72 -69.07 -21.65
CA GLU A 154 0.35 -68.48 -20.36
C GLU A 154 0.22 -69.47 -19.19
N ASN A 155 0.26 -70.79 -19.42
CA ASN A 155 -0.13 -71.78 -18.41
C ASN A 155 0.95 -72.81 -18.03
N THR A 156 2.18 -72.62 -18.44
CA THR A 156 3.34 -73.38 -17.94
C THR A 156 4.57 -72.57 -18.32
N GLY A 157 5.50 -72.31 -17.39
CA GLY A 157 6.71 -71.50 -17.62
C GLY A 157 7.71 -72.04 -18.65
N ASN A 158 7.24 -72.82 -19.62
CA ASN A 158 7.96 -73.36 -20.76
C ASN A 158 7.90 -72.36 -21.90
N LYS A 159 9.04 -71.75 -22.21
CA LYS A 159 9.19 -70.85 -23.37
C LYS A 159 9.27 -71.68 -24.64
N ARG A 160 8.42 -71.38 -25.62
CA ARG A 160 8.48 -72.02 -26.94
C ARG A 160 9.06 -71.01 -27.93
N VAL A 161 9.99 -71.47 -28.75
CA VAL A 161 10.53 -70.69 -29.85
C VAL A 161 10.09 -71.36 -31.14
N ILE A 162 9.43 -70.58 -31.99
CA ILE A 162 9.02 -70.95 -33.33
C ILE A 162 10.07 -70.35 -34.27
N ILE A 163 10.68 -71.19 -35.09
CA ILE A 163 11.65 -70.77 -36.09
C ILE A 163 10.98 -70.89 -37.46
N HIS A 164 10.77 -69.75 -38.11
CA HIS A 164 10.21 -69.64 -39.44
C HIS A 164 11.32 -69.79 -40.49
N THR A 165 11.31 -70.91 -41.21
CA THR A 165 12.19 -71.15 -42.37
C THR A 165 11.36 -71.10 -43.67
N GLU A 166 11.97 -70.87 -44.84
CA GLU A 166 11.26 -70.69 -46.14
C GLU A 166 10.20 -71.78 -46.43
N ASN A 167 10.36 -73.02 -45.90
CA ASN A 167 9.44 -74.14 -46.15
C ASN A 167 9.04 -74.99 -44.92
N ASP A 168 9.42 -74.63 -43.69
CA ASP A 168 9.06 -75.42 -42.49
C ASP A 168 8.94 -74.55 -41.23
N LEU A 169 8.06 -74.98 -40.31
CA LEU A 169 7.76 -74.34 -39.03
C LEU A 169 8.18 -75.27 -37.90
N GLN A 170 9.34 -75.02 -37.30
CA GLN A 170 9.83 -75.84 -36.19
C GLN A 170 9.59 -75.15 -34.85
N THR A 171 8.82 -75.82 -33.99
CA THR A 171 8.55 -75.36 -32.62
C THR A 171 9.46 -76.10 -31.65
N VAL A 172 10.41 -75.39 -31.04
CA VAL A 172 11.33 -75.93 -30.04
C VAL A 172 10.89 -75.50 -28.64
N GLN A 173 10.64 -76.47 -27.76
CA GLN A 173 10.35 -76.20 -26.36
C GLN A 173 11.66 -76.05 -25.58
N ILE A 174 11.91 -74.87 -25.03
CA ILE A 174 13.06 -74.63 -24.16
C ILE A 174 12.74 -75.22 -22.78
N SER A 175 13.52 -76.21 -22.37
CA SER A 175 13.46 -76.82 -21.04
C SER A 175 14.80 -76.66 -20.34
N ASN A 176 14.81 -76.59 -19.01
CA ASN A 176 16.05 -76.44 -18.22
C ASN A 176 16.94 -77.71 -18.21
N LYS A 177 16.74 -78.63 -19.16
CA LYS A 177 17.45 -79.91 -19.25
C LYS A 177 18.74 -79.82 -20.06
N TYR A 178 18.88 -78.78 -20.89
CA TYR A 178 20.06 -78.59 -21.73
C TYR A 178 20.72 -77.24 -21.45
N SER A 179 22.05 -77.19 -21.60
CA SER A 179 22.83 -75.96 -21.44
C SER A 179 22.39 -74.91 -22.48
N PRO A 180 22.39 -73.60 -22.15
CA PRO A 180 22.16 -72.53 -23.13
C PRO A 180 23.02 -72.68 -24.39
N TYR A 181 24.26 -73.16 -24.25
CA TYR A 181 25.17 -73.41 -25.37
C TYR A 181 24.64 -74.46 -26.35
N PHE A 182 23.96 -75.50 -25.85
CA PHE A 182 23.36 -76.54 -26.69
C PHE A 182 22.22 -75.97 -27.53
N TYR A 183 21.34 -75.17 -26.91
CA TYR A 183 20.25 -74.50 -27.62
C TYR A 183 20.76 -73.49 -28.65
N SER A 184 21.82 -72.73 -28.33
CA SER A 184 22.42 -71.80 -29.28
C SER A 184 22.94 -72.50 -30.53
N ASN A 185 23.74 -73.57 -30.38
CA ASN A 185 24.26 -74.31 -31.54
C ASN A 185 23.12 -74.94 -32.34
N TYR A 186 22.14 -75.55 -31.65
CA TYR A 186 20.99 -76.15 -32.32
C TYR A 186 20.17 -75.14 -33.15
N PHE A 187 19.93 -73.94 -32.62
CA PHE A 187 19.24 -72.88 -33.35
C PHE A 187 20.05 -72.35 -34.53
N TRP A 188 21.38 -72.24 -34.39
CA TRP A 188 22.25 -71.84 -35.50
C TRP A 188 22.35 -72.91 -36.58
N ASP A 189 22.48 -74.18 -36.21
CA ASP A 189 22.53 -75.31 -37.15
C ASP A 189 21.21 -75.42 -37.95
N LEU A 190 20.06 -75.19 -37.29
CA LEU A 190 18.75 -75.14 -37.94
C LEU A 190 18.61 -74.01 -38.97
N LEU A 191 19.24 -72.87 -38.70
CA LEU A 191 19.27 -71.75 -39.66
C LEU A 191 20.24 -72.01 -40.81
N ASP A 192 21.35 -72.70 -40.57
CA ASP A 192 22.37 -72.98 -41.60
C ASP A 192 21.88 -74.05 -42.60
N ASP A 193 21.24 -75.11 -42.09
CA ASP A 193 20.68 -76.21 -42.91
C ASP A 193 19.58 -75.72 -43.87
N SER A 194 19.00 -74.54 -43.60
CA SER A 194 18.04 -73.87 -44.48
C SER A 194 18.68 -73.10 -45.65
N LYS A 195 19.95 -72.73 -45.55
CA LYS A 195 20.66 -71.94 -46.57
C LYS A 195 21.33 -72.81 -47.63
N ASP A 196 21.66 -74.05 -47.31
CA ASP A 196 22.36 -74.98 -48.22
C ASP A 196 21.44 -75.64 -49.28
N LYS A 197 20.16 -75.26 -49.37
CA LYS A 197 19.21 -75.73 -50.40
C LYS A 197 18.92 -74.73 -51.52
N LYS A 198 19.84 -73.83 -51.85
CA LYS A 198 19.74 -72.92 -53.01
C LYS A 198 20.90 -73.08 -53.99
#